data_AF-N6TYK7-F1
#
_entry.id   AF-N6TYK7-F1
#
_cell.length_a   1.000
_cell.length_b   1.000
_cell.length_c   1.000
_cell.angle_alpha   90.00
_cell.angle_beta   90.00
_cell.angle_gamma   90.00
#
_symmetry.space_group_name_H-M   'P 1'
#
loop_
_entity.id
_entity.type
_entity.pdbx_description
1 polymer ?
#
loop_
_entity_poly.entity_id
_entity_poly.type
_entity_poly.pdbx_seq_one_letter_code
_entity_poly.pdbx_strand_id
1 'polypeptide(L)'
;NSKRKYFRRGDLTAKELEKYKSNLNQSGSDAATSSKDLQEGNKAEADVKHNIVPRQEVINKLRDRGEPILLFGESEIDACKRLRKCELLEPEVNRGFRNDLQEAMEQVDQEYLNDFLKSNSSGNGTKTKGHLEKPSVTYEEIFEMAKKMGRGNREHDMSTIVHFIQ
;
A
#
# COMPACT_ATOMS: atom_id res chain seq x y z
N ASN A 1 2.96 -53.08 -47.10
CA ASN A 1 2.06 -52.07 -46.52
C ASN A 1 0.94 -52.74 -45.74
N SER A 2 1.13 -52.93 -44.42
CA SER A 2 0.13 -53.56 -43.56
C SER A 2 -0.93 -52.52 -43.16
N LYS A 3 -2.14 -52.64 -43.71
CA LYS A 3 -3.31 -51.80 -43.34
C LYS A 3 -3.77 -52.17 -41.92
N ARG A 4 -3.09 -51.65 -40.91
CA ARG A 4 -3.58 -51.72 -39.53
C ARG A 4 -4.82 -50.81 -39.41
N LYS A 5 -5.94 -51.34 -38.90
CA LYS A 5 -7.19 -50.59 -38.70
C LYS A 5 -7.09 -49.50 -37.62
N TYR A 6 -6.14 -49.63 -36.70
CA TYR A 6 -5.93 -48.69 -35.60
C TYR A 6 -4.44 -48.31 -35.53
N PHE A 7 -4.19 -47.07 -35.14
CA PHE A 7 -2.85 -46.55 -34.89
C PHE A 7 -2.68 -46.26 -33.41
N ARG A 8 -1.46 -46.43 -32.90
CA ARG A 8 -1.13 -46.07 -31.52
C ARG A 8 -1.01 -44.55 -31.44
N ARG A 9 -1.51 -43.94 -30.36
CA ARG A 9 -1.43 -42.47 -30.18
C ARG A 9 0.00 -41.94 -30.34
N GLY A 10 1.00 -42.68 -29.83
CA GLY A 10 2.42 -42.32 -29.98
C GLY A 10 2.89 -42.22 -31.43
N ASP A 11 2.38 -43.08 -32.32
CA ASP A 11 2.75 -43.06 -33.75
C ASP A 11 2.14 -41.85 -34.47
N LEU A 12 0.94 -41.41 -34.04
CA LEU A 12 0.29 -40.21 -34.55
C LEU A 12 1.08 -38.96 -34.16
N THR A 13 1.41 -38.83 -32.87
CA THR A 13 2.13 -37.65 -32.35
C THR A 13 3.54 -37.55 -32.95
N ALA A 14 4.21 -38.69 -33.16
CA ALA A 14 5.50 -38.72 -33.84
C ALA A 14 5.41 -38.20 -35.29
N LYS A 15 4.37 -38.60 -36.02
CA LYS A 15 4.13 -38.16 -37.40
C LYS A 15 3.77 -36.68 -37.49
N GLU A 16 3.03 -36.16 -36.53
CA GLU A 16 2.70 -34.72 -36.44
C GLU A 16 3.96 -33.88 -36.17
N LEU A 17 4.80 -34.32 -35.23
CA LEU A 17 6.06 -33.66 -34.89
C LEU A 17 7.05 -33.67 -36.06
N GLU A 18 7.13 -34.78 -36.80
CA GLU A 18 7.99 -34.90 -37.98
C GLU A 18 7.54 -33.94 -39.09
N LYS A 19 6.23 -33.86 -39.36
CA LYS A 19 5.66 -32.89 -40.31
C LYS A 19 5.92 -31.45 -39.90
N TYR A 20 5.80 -31.14 -38.61
CA TYR A 20 6.10 -29.81 -38.09
C TYR A 20 7.56 -29.42 -38.34
N LYS A 21 8.50 -30.34 -38.04
CA LYS A 21 9.93 -30.14 -38.29
C LYS A 21 10.27 -30.03 -39.77
N SER A 22 9.64 -30.83 -40.63
CA SER A 22 9.86 -30.73 -42.08
C SER A 22 9.35 -29.42 -42.66
N ASN A 23 8.20 -28.94 -42.19
CA ASN A 23 7.65 -27.64 -42.63
C ASN A 23 8.53 -26.48 -42.15
N LEU A 24 9.05 -26.55 -40.92
CA LEU A 24 9.97 -25.54 -40.39
C LEU A 24 11.28 -25.47 -41.21
N ASN A 25 11.80 -26.61 -41.65
CA ASN A 25 13.00 -26.68 -42.47
C ASN A 25 12.75 -26.30 -43.95
N GLN A 26 11.51 -26.44 -44.44
CA GLN A 26 11.12 -26.02 -45.80
C GLN A 26 10.80 -24.53 -45.89
N SER A 27 10.36 -23.89 -44.80
CA SER A 27 10.10 -22.44 -44.74
C SER A 27 11.34 -21.59 -44.44
N GLY A 28 12.53 -22.20 -44.46
CA GLY A 28 13.83 -21.57 -44.16
C GLY A 28 14.40 -20.63 -45.22
N SER A 29 13.61 -20.09 -46.16
CA SER A 29 14.10 -19.07 -47.09
C SER A 29 13.37 -17.71 -47.08
N ASP A 30 12.19 -17.54 -46.46
CA ASP A 30 11.46 -16.25 -46.52
C ASP A 30 10.60 -15.92 -45.29
N ALA A 31 11.12 -16.14 -44.07
CA ALA A 31 10.41 -15.77 -42.83
C ALA A 31 11.26 -14.96 -41.85
N ALA A 32 12.17 -14.12 -42.35
CA ALA A 32 12.94 -13.18 -41.54
C ALA A 32 12.17 -11.91 -41.11
N THR A 33 10.83 -11.88 -41.26
CA THR A 33 10.02 -10.66 -41.06
C THR A 33 8.86 -10.80 -40.07
N SER A 34 8.82 -11.84 -39.25
CA SER A 34 7.83 -11.95 -38.16
C SER A 34 8.43 -12.30 -36.78
N SER A 35 9.75 -12.12 -36.63
CA SER A 35 10.47 -12.38 -35.36
C SER A 35 10.88 -11.10 -34.62
N LYS A 36 10.32 -9.93 -34.97
CA LYS A 36 10.62 -8.68 -34.26
C LYS A 36 9.75 -8.46 -33.01
N ASP A 37 8.56 -9.04 -32.92
CA ASP A 37 7.70 -8.90 -31.72
C ASP A 37 8.05 -9.85 -30.57
N LEU A 38 8.96 -10.80 -30.77
CA LEU A 38 9.42 -11.71 -29.71
C LEU A 38 10.76 -11.29 -29.07
N GLN A 39 11.45 -10.29 -29.61
CA GLN A 39 12.75 -9.87 -29.08
C GLN A 39 12.66 -8.86 -27.93
N GLU A 40 11.53 -8.18 -27.74
CA GLU A 40 11.37 -7.26 -26.61
C GLU A 40 11.14 -8.00 -25.28
N GLY A 41 10.65 -9.25 -25.31
CA GLY A 41 10.49 -10.11 -24.13
C GLY A 41 11.79 -10.69 -23.57
N ASN A 42 12.82 -10.89 -24.42
CA ASN A 42 14.07 -11.54 -24.00
C ASN A 42 15.05 -10.61 -23.28
N LYS A 43 14.89 -9.29 -23.40
CA LYS A 43 15.75 -8.35 -22.67
C LYS A 43 15.38 -8.26 -21.18
N ALA A 44 14.15 -8.61 -20.82
CA ALA A 44 13.72 -8.76 -19.43
C ALA A 44 14.22 -10.09 -18.80
N GLU A 45 14.35 -11.17 -19.56
CA GLU A 45 14.78 -12.49 -19.07
C GLU A 45 16.18 -12.49 -18.40
N ALA A 46 17.09 -11.62 -18.84
CA ALA A 46 18.44 -11.54 -18.28
C ALA A 46 18.48 -10.87 -16.88
N ASP A 47 17.56 -9.96 -16.59
CA ASP A 47 17.43 -9.29 -15.29
C ASP A 47 16.72 -10.17 -14.24
N VAL A 48 15.95 -11.18 -14.69
CA VAL A 48 15.20 -12.11 -13.83
C VAL A 48 16.11 -12.99 -12.98
N LYS A 49 17.33 -13.34 -13.44
CA LYS A 49 18.22 -14.26 -12.71
C LYS A 49 18.74 -13.70 -11.38
N HIS A 50 18.75 -12.38 -11.22
CA HIS A 50 19.30 -11.73 -10.03
C HIS A 50 18.26 -11.26 -9.02
N ASN A 51 16.95 -11.34 -9.35
CA ASN A 51 15.85 -10.93 -8.50
C ASN A 51 14.75 -12.00 -8.43
N ILE A 52 15.14 -13.27 -8.24
CA ILE A 52 14.18 -14.35 -8.00
C ILE A 52 13.74 -14.26 -6.55
N VAL A 53 12.51 -13.78 -6.35
CA VAL A 53 11.85 -13.79 -5.03
C VAL A 53 11.75 -15.24 -4.55
N PRO A 54 12.04 -15.53 -3.27
CA PRO A 54 11.89 -16.88 -2.73
C PRO A 54 10.48 -17.41 -2.96
N ARG A 55 10.37 -18.69 -3.33
CA ARG A 55 9.10 -19.35 -3.62
C ARG A 55 8.03 -19.13 -2.53
N GLN A 56 8.43 -19.14 -1.27
CA GLN A 56 7.51 -18.93 -0.14
C GLN A 56 6.87 -17.55 -0.16
N GLU A 57 7.63 -16.51 -0.49
CA GLU A 57 7.12 -15.15 -0.60
C GLU A 57 6.22 -14.98 -1.81
N VAL A 58 6.56 -15.63 -2.93
CA VAL A 58 5.70 -15.65 -4.12
C VAL A 58 4.32 -16.23 -3.80
N ILE A 59 4.28 -17.33 -3.04
CA ILE A 59 3.04 -17.96 -2.60
C ILE A 59 2.23 -17.03 -1.70
N ASN A 60 2.87 -16.43 -0.69
CA ASN A 60 2.19 -15.55 0.24
C ASN A 60 1.58 -14.36 -0.52
N LYS A 61 2.36 -13.67 -1.35
CA LYS A 61 1.92 -12.52 -2.11
C LYS A 61 0.81 -12.82 -3.13
N LEU A 62 0.84 -14.00 -3.77
CA LEU A 62 -0.23 -14.45 -4.65
C LEU A 62 -1.50 -14.77 -3.86
N ARG A 63 -1.39 -15.44 -2.70
CA ARG A 63 -2.54 -15.73 -1.83
C ARG A 63 -3.17 -14.48 -1.24
N ASP A 64 -2.36 -13.51 -0.83
CA ASP A 64 -2.83 -12.23 -0.29
C ASP A 64 -3.64 -11.45 -1.34
N ARG A 65 -3.31 -11.64 -2.62
CA ARG A 65 -4.07 -11.11 -3.78
C ARG A 65 -5.23 -11.99 -4.23
N GLY A 66 -5.41 -13.18 -3.66
CA GLY A 66 -6.41 -14.16 -4.11
C GLY A 66 -6.10 -14.82 -5.46
N GLU A 67 -4.86 -14.73 -5.93
CA GLU A 67 -4.41 -15.28 -7.21
C GLU A 67 -3.97 -16.75 -7.08
N PRO A 68 -4.14 -17.59 -8.12
CA PRO A 68 -3.65 -18.96 -8.12
C PRO A 68 -2.13 -19.02 -7.92
N ILE A 69 -1.68 -19.97 -7.10
CA ILE A 69 -0.26 -20.15 -6.78
C ILE A 69 0.54 -20.61 -8.01
N LEU A 70 -0.01 -21.58 -8.75
CA LEU A 70 0.61 -22.14 -9.95
C LEU A 70 -0.48 -22.55 -10.93
N LEU A 71 -0.34 -22.12 -12.19
CA LEU A 71 -1.21 -22.50 -13.29
C LEU A 71 -0.70 -23.78 -13.97
N PHE A 72 -1.58 -24.49 -14.69
CA PHE A 72 -1.19 -25.70 -15.41
C PHE A 72 -0.18 -25.37 -16.52
N GLY A 73 0.99 -26.03 -16.48
CA GLY A 73 2.09 -25.78 -17.43
C GLY A 73 2.95 -24.57 -17.08
N GLU A 74 2.70 -23.89 -15.96
CA GLU A 74 3.52 -22.79 -15.46
C GLU A 74 4.71 -23.34 -14.65
N SER A 75 5.90 -22.72 -14.81
CA SER A 75 7.05 -22.98 -13.94
C SER A 75 7.07 -22.01 -12.75
N GLU A 76 7.84 -22.32 -11.70
CA GLU A 76 7.94 -21.42 -10.52
C GLU A 76 8.47 -20.03 -10.88
N ILE A 77 9.33 -19.95 -11.90
CA ILE A 77 9.87 -18.69 -12.42
C ILE A 77 8.76 -17.90 -13.12
N ASP A 78 7.88 -18.57 -13.86
CA ASP A 78 6.76 -17.93 -14.55
C ASP A 78 5.71 -17.41 -13.56
N ALA A 79 5.47 -18.14 -12.48
CA ALA A 79 4.62 -17.67 -11.37
C ALA A 79 5.19 -16.40 -10.72
N CYS A 80 6.52 -16.31 -10.56
CA CYS A 80 7.19 -15.11 -10.05
C CYS A 80 7.06 -13.91 -11.03
N LYS A 81 7.20 -14.17 -12.34
CA LYS A 81 6.98 -13.13 -13.38
C LYS A 81 5.54 -12.64 -13.37
N ARG A 82 4.58 -13.56 -13.23
CA ARG A 82 3.15 -13.24 -13.11
C ARG A 82 2.87 -12.39 -11.88
N LEU A 83 3.40 -12.77 -10.72
CA LEU A 83 3.28 -11.98 -9.50
C LEU A 83 3.78 -10.53 -9.71
N ARG A 84 4.94 -10.35 -10.34
CA ARG A 84 5.48 -9.02 -10.65
C ARG A 84 4.56 -8.21 -11.58
N LYS A 85 3.94 -8.88 -12.56
CA LYS A 85 2.92 -8.25 -13.42
C LYS A 85 1.69 -7.83 -12.63
N CYS A 86 1.21 -8.65 -11.70
CA CYS A 86 0.11 -8.31 -10.82
C CYS A 86 0.46 -7.12 -9.92
N GLU A 87 1.66 -7.08 -9.33
CA GLU A 87 2.16 -5.96 -8.51
C GLU A 87 2.22 -4.63 -9.28
N LEU A 88 2.57 -4.68 -10.57
CA LEU A 88 2.65 -3.49 -11.42
C LEU A 88 1.26 -2.94 -11.80
N LEU A 89 0.31 -3.85 -12.07
CA LEU A 89 -1.05 -3.48 -12.49
C LEU A 89 -1.91 -3.01 -11.30
N GLU A 90 -1.77 -3.70 -10.17
CA GLU A 90 -2.51 -3.43 -8.94
C GLU A 90 -1.51 -3.23 -7.81
N PRO A 91 -1.11 -1.97 -7.53
CA PRO A 91 -0.30 -1.70 -6.35
C PRO A 91 -1.07 -2.17 -5.12
N GLU A 92 -0.36 -2.67 -4.12
CA GLU A 92 -0.91 -3.34 -2.94
C GLU A 92 -1.60 -2.29 -2.02
N VAL A 93 -2.78 -1.80 -2.40
CA VAL A 93 -3.56 -0.80 -1.63
C VAL A 93 -4.19 -1.42 -0.38
N ASN A 94 -4.27 -2.76 -0.33
CA ASN A 94 -5.02 -3.51 0.67
C ASN A 94 -4.21 -3.92 1.92
N ARG A 95 -3.05 -3.31 2.18
CA ARG A 95 -2.44 -3.40 3.52
C ARG A 95 -3.14 -2.55 4.58
N GLY A 96 -4.13 -1.72 4.20
CA GLY A 96 -4.94 -0.91 5.10
C GLY A 96 -6.13 -1.61 5.76
N PHE A 97 -6.20 -2.94 5.74
CA PHE A 97 -7.18 -3.69 6.57
C PHE A 97 -6.72 -3.89 8.01
N ARG A 98 -5.45 -3.57 8.31
CA ARG A 98 -5.07 -3.20 9.67
C ARG A 98 -5.31 -1.71 9.79
N ASN A 99 -5.95 -1.35 10.88
CA ASN A 99 -6.49 -0.03 11.08
C ASN A 99 -5.35 0.93 11.39
N ASP A 100 -4.54 1.28 10.38
CA ASP A 100 -3.39 2.17 10.51
C ASP A 100 -3.81 3.54 11.06
N LEU A 101 -5.06 3.94 10.83
CA LEU A 101 -5.65 5.14 11.42
C LEU A 101 -5.93 4.98 12.92
N GLN A 102 -6.49 3.85 13.35
CA GLN A 102 -6.71 3.56 14.77
C GLN A 102 -5.39 3.32 15.51
N GLU A 103 -4.40 2.70 14.87
CA GLU A 103 -3.06 2.55 15.42
C GLU A 103 -2.38 3.93 15.56
N ALA A 104 -2.50 4.80 14.55
CA ALA A 104 -2.01 6.16 14.65
C ALA A 104 -2.72 6.97 15.74
N MET A 105 -4.04 6.82 15.89
CA MET A 105 -4.80 7.46 16.97
C MET A 105 -4.38 6.92 18.34
N GLU A 106 -4.25 5.59 18.48
CA GLU A 106 -3.84 4.95 19.74
C GLU A 106 -2.40 5.34 20.12
N GLN A 107 -1.51 5.49 19.15
CA GLN A 107 -0.15 5.97 19.37
C GLN A 107 -0.13 7.42 19.86
N VAL A 108 -0.93 8.31 19.26
CA VAL A 108 -1.05 9.71 19.72
C VAL A 108 -1.63 9.76 21.15
N ASP A 109 -2.63 8.94 21.45
CA ASP A 109 -3.23 8.85 22.79
C ASP A 109 -2.23 8.31 23.82
N GLN A 110 -1.43 7.29 23.45
CA GLN A 110 -0.38 6.76 24.30
C GLN A 110 0.74 7.77 24.54
N GLU A 111 1.15 8.53 23.53
CA GLU A 111 2.14 9.61 23.67
C GLU A 111 1.64 10.69 24.65
N TYR A 112 0.36 11.10 24.54
CA TYR A 112 -0.26 12.05 25.47
C TYR A 112 -0.27 11.53 26.92
N LEU A 113 -0.67 10.27 27.13
CA LEU A 113 -0.69 9.64 28.46
C LEU A 113 0.73 9.50 29.03
N ASN A 114 1.71 9.15 28.18
CA ASN A 114 3.10 9.04 28.59
C ASN A 114 3.68 10.39 28.99
N ASP A 115 3.36 11.46 28.28
CA ASP A 115 3.80 12.81 28.64
C ASP A 115 3.12 13.30 29.91
N PHE A 116 1.83 12.99 30.11
CA PHE A 116 1.15 13.22 31.38
C PHE A 116 1.85 12.48 32.54
N LEU A 117 2.13 11.19 32.36
CA LEU A 117 2.78 10.36 33.39
C LEU A 117 4.22 10.81 33.66
N LYS A 118 4.99 11.15 32.62
CA LYS A 118 6.36 11.69 32.74
C LYS A 118 6.36 13.06 33.41
N SER A 119 5.40 13.92 33.11
CA SER A 119 5.27 15.24 33.77
C SER A 119 4.96 15.11 35.26
N ASN A 120 4.25 14.05 35.66
CA ASN A 120 3.89 13.78 37.04
C ASN A 120 4.99 12.99 37.80
N SER A 121 5.78 12.17 37.10
CA SER A 121 6.83 11.33 37.68
C SER A 121 8.21 12.00 37.72
N SER A 122 8.44 12.99 36.85
CA SER A 122 9.67 13.77 36.80
C SER A 122 9.49 15.03 37.63
N GLY A 123 9.86 14.98 38.91
CA GLY A 123 9.95 16.13 39.81
C GLY A 123 11.04 17.15 39.40
N ASN A 124 11.20 17.44 38.11
CA ASN A 124 12.11 18.44 37.58
C ASN A 124 11.35 19.34 36.61
N GLY A 125 10.89 20.47 37.14
CA GLY A 125 10.26 21.52 36.39
C GLY A 125 11.20 22.15 35.38
N THR A 126 10.97 21.88 34.10
CA THR A 126 11.30 22.82 33.03
C THR A 126 10.01 23.12 32.29
N LYS A 127 9.43 24.26 32.67
CA LYS A 127 8.22 24.79 32.05
C LYS A 127 8.56 25.23 30.63
N THR A 128 8.42 24.34 29.65
CA THR A 128 8.17 24.78 28.28
C THR A 128 6.72 25.23 28.25
N LYS A 129 6.51 26.49 28.62
CA LYS A 129 5.22 27.15 28.50
C LYS A 129 4.84 27.17 27.02
N GLY A 130 4.04 26.20 26.58
CA GLY A 130 2.99 26.52 25.63
C GLY A 130 2.19 27.65 26.26
N HIS A 131 2.35 28.85 25.71
CA HIS A 131 1.67 30.06 26.14
C HIS A 131 0.18 29.91 25.83
N LEU A 132 -0.51 29.13 26.66
CA LEU A 132 -1.92 29.29 26.86
C LEU A 132 -2.02 30.44 27.85
N GLU A 133 -2.06 31.67 27.33
CA GLU A 133 -2.58 32.80 28.09
C GLU A 133 -3.94 32.35 28.60
N LYS A 134 -4.00 32.03 29.89
CA LYS A 134 -5.29 31.94 30.56
C LYS A 134 -5.93 33.29 30.31
N PRO A 135 -7.16 33.36 29.75
CA PRO A 135 -7.85 34.64 29.72
C PRO A 135 -7.83 35.18 31.15
N SER A 136 -7.34 36.41 31.31
CA SER A 136 -7.13 37.05 32.60
C SER A 136 -8.39 37.12 33.47
N VAL A 137 -9.56 36.78 32.89
CA VAL A 137 -10.87 36.86 33.50
C VAL A 137 -11.58 35.52 33.31
N THR A 138 -12.11 35.00 34.41
CA THR A 138 -12.95 33.78 34.38
C THR A 138 -14.38 34.13 33.96
N TYR A 139 -15.09 33.20 33.31
CA TYR A 139 -16.45 33.44 32.81
C TYR A 139 -17.44 33.90 33.91
N GLU A 140 -17.27 33.40 35.13
CA GLU A 140 -18.08 33.80 36.30
C GLU A 140 -17.88 35.28 36.66
N GLU A 141 -16.65 35.78 36.53
CA GLU A 141 -16.29 37.17 36.82
C GLU A 141 -16.89 38.12 35.77
N ILE A 142 -16.92 37.69 34.49
CA ILE A 142 -17.62 38.42 33.41
C ILE A 142 -19.11 38.55 33.74
N PHE A 143 -19.73 37.48 34.24
CA PHE A 143 -21.15 37.46 34.57
C PHE A 143 -21.51 38.42 35.73
N GLU A 144 -20.66 38.47 36.77
CA GLU A 144 -20.85 39.39 37.88
C GLU A 144 -20.67 40.87 37.47
N MET A 145 -19.70 41.17 36.61
CA MET A 145 -19.54 42.53 36.05
C MET A 145 -20.74 42.93 35.17
N ALA A 146 -21.24 42.00 34.36
CA ALA A 146 -22.40 42.24 33.49
C ALA A 146 -23.71 42.52 34.27
N LYS A 147 -23.91 41.91 35.45
CA LYS A 147 -25.11 42.17 36.27
C LYS A 147 -25.23 43.62 36.73
N LYS A 148 -24.09 44.27 36.97
CA LYS A 148 -24.00 45.64 37.49
C LYS A 148 -23.94 46.69 36.39
N MET A 149 -23.64 46.28 35.16
CA MET A 149 -23.67 47.13 33.98
C MET A 149 -25.06 47.74 33.72
N GLY A 150 -25.11 49.02 33.38
CA GLY A 150 -26.36 49.70 32.96
C GLY A 150 -27.33 50.06 34.10
N ARG A 151 -26.91 49.92 35.36
CA ARG A 151 -27.69 50.31 36.55
C ARG A 151 -27.42 51.75 37.02
N GLY A 152 -26.78 52.57 36.18
CA GLY A 152 -26.56 54.00 36.43
C GLY A 152 -25.19 54.38 37.01
N ASN A 153 -24.28 53.42 37.23
CA ASN A 153 -22.90 53.72 37.61
C ASN A 153 -22.00 53.80 36.37
N ARG A 154 -21.91 55.02 35.81
CA ARG A 154 -21.19 55.30 34.55
C ARG A 154 -19.70 54.99 34.60
N GLU A 155 -19.08 55.09 35.78
CA GLU A 155 -17.64 54.82 35.97
C GLU A 155 -17.35 53.32 35.92
N HIS A 156 -18.20 52.52 36.56
CA HIS A 156 -18.11 51.06 36.50
C HIS A 156 -18.33 50.57 35.05
N ASP A 157 -19.38 51.07 34.40
CA ASP A 157 -19.72 50.70 33.01
C ASP A 157 -18.55 51.00 32.05
N MET A 158 -17.92 52.16 32.19
CA MET A 158 -16.76 52.54 31.39
C MET A 158 -15.55 51.62 31.63
N SER A 159 -15.28 51.28 32.89
CA SER A 159 -14.16 50.40 33.25
C SER A 159 -14.33 48.99 32.69
N THR A 160 -15.54 48.43 32.75
CA THR A 160 -15.85 47.11 32.22
C THR A 160 -15.74 47.10 30.70
N ILE A 161 -16.26 48.12 30.01
CA ILE A 161 -16.19 48.23 28.55
C ILE A 161 -14.74 48.32 28.07
N VAL A 162 -13.91 49.17 28.69
CA VAL A 162 -12.49 49.32 28.32
C VAL A 162 -11.72 48.01 28.53
N HIS A 163 -12.01 47.28 29.60
CA HIS A 163 -11.36 46.02 29.93
C HIS A 163 -11.57 44.91 28.88
N PHE A 164 -12.70 44.92 28.15
CA PHE A 164 -13.06 43.88 27.16
C PHE A 164 -12.87 44.29 25.69
N ILE A 165 -12.56 45.57 25.41
CA ILE A 165 -12.32 46.05 24.04
C ILE A 165 -10.84 45.98 23.64
N GLN A 166 -9.93 45.94 24.63
CA GLN A 166 -8.48 46.00 24.40
C GLN A 166 -7.90 44.66 23.92
#